data_AF-A0A2N1M5Y3-F1
#
_entry.id   AF-A0A2N1M5Y3-F1
#
_cell.length_a   1.000
_cell.length_b   1.000
_cell.length_c   1.000
_cell.angle_alpha   90.00
_cell.angle_beta   90.00
_cell.angle_gamma   90.00
#
_symmetry.space_group_name_H-M   'P 1'
#
loop_
_entity.id
_entity.type
_entity.pdbx_description
1 polymer ?
#
loop_
_entity_poly.entity_id
_entity_poly.type
_entity_poly.pdbx_seq_one_letter_code
_entity_poly.pdbx_strand_id
1 'polypeptide(L)'
;MIQTPDKNTNMFIDIRTSLFAMYLFLAGDSSALSNWEYTENPSIAVLIFLFSLLIVVYLMNLLIGLLNMAIEEDNNRVSYLIQKAEILAEIELFYLFPFQRRWQSWFPEVIHYYADVDKTRREVERFIKNGEWDTKEFTEMREKLLKELQINHNPIDNEVILKKLEELDDKKLDNLPLEKLEKSYYEKLDKLEKSEKLGKLEKLEKLLKEMCAK
;
A
#
# COMPACT_ATOMS: atom_id res chain seq x y z
N MET A 1 0.13 -50.79 30.26
CA MET A 1 -0.96 -49.81 30.37
C MET A 1 -0.75 -48.80 29.26
N ILE A 2 -1.54 -48.86 28.19
CA ILE A 2 -1.43 -47.94 27.04
C ILE A 2 -2.06 -46.62 27.51
N GLN A 3 -1.24 -45.59 27.72
CA GLN A 3 -1.77 -44.25 27.98
C GLN A 3 -2.41 -43.74 26.70
N THR A 4 -3.69 -43.37 26.76
CA THR A 4 -4.31 -42.56 25.71
C THR A 4 -3.63 -41.19 25.75
N PRO A 5 -3.09 -40.69 24.62
CA PRO A 5 -2.37 -39.41 24.62
C PRO A 5 -3.29 -38.31 25.12
N ASP A 6 -2.88 -37.63 26.18
CA ASP A 6 -3.56 -36.46 26.73
C ASP A 6 -3.52 -35.32 25.70
N LYS A 7 -4.46 -34.37 25.80
CA LYS A 7 -4.58 -33.21 24.91
C LYS A 7 -3.29 -32.36 24.86
N ASN A 8 -2.43 -32.48 25.87
CA ASN A 8 -1.12 -31.83 25.94
C ASN A 8 0.04 -32.66 25.36
N THR A 9 -0.17 -33.94 25.06
CA THR A 9 0.86 -34.85 24.53
C THR A 9 0.85 -34.93 23.01
N ASN A 10 -0.29 -34.72 22.34
CA ASN A 10 -0.34 -34.74 20.88
C ASN A 10 -1.13 -33.54 20.33
N MET A 11 -0.41 -32.59 19.75
CA MET A 11 -1.00 -31.37 19.18
C MET A 11 -1.77 -31.62 17.87
N PHE A 12 -1.70 -32.81 17.28
CA PHE A 12 -2.37 -33.15 16.02
C PHE A 12 -3.76 -33.79 16.18
N ILE A 13 -4.29 -33.86 17.40
CA ILE A 13 -5.63 -34.42 17.69
C ILE A 13 -6.76 -33.49 17.19
N ASP A 14 -6.58 -32.17 17.29
CA ASP A 14 -7.57 -31.17 16.86
C ASP A 14 -7.02 -30.30 15.73
N ILE A 15 -7.91 -29.82 14.85
CA ILE A 15 -7.55 -28.96 13.71
C ILE A 15 -6.92 -27.65 14.21
N ARG A 16 -7.44 -27.07 15.30
CA ARG A 16 -6.91 -25.83 15.85
C ARG A 16 -5.47 -26.00 16.37
N THR A 17 -5.22 -27.07 17.11
CA THR A 17 -3.91 -27.34 17.69
C THR A 17 -2.91 -27.81 16.64
N SER A 18 -3.37 -28.52 15.60
CA SER A 18 -2.51 -28.94 14.49
C SER A 18 -2.06 -27.77 13.62
N LEU A 19 -2.94 -26.79 13.36
CA LEU A 19 -2.56 -25.54 12.69
C LEU A 19 -1.52 -24.76 13.52
N PHE A 20 -1.71 -24.69 14.83
CA PHE A 20 -0.75 -24.04 15.72
C PHE A 20 0.60 -24.78 15.75
N ALA A 21 0.59 -26.11 15.79
CA ALA A 21 1.78 -26.94 15.67
C ALA A 21 2.53 -26.70 14.34
N MET A 22 1.80 -26.54 13.24
CA MET A 22 2.38 -26.24 11.93
C MET A 22 3.02 -24.84 11.88
N TYR A 23 2.38 -23.86 12.53
CA TYR A 23 2.95 -22.51 12.68
C TYR A 23 4.24 -22.52 13.51
N LEU A 24 4.26 -23.23 14.65
CA LEU A 24 5.46 -23.41 15.46
C LEU A 24 6.58 -24.05 14.63
N PHE A 25 6.25 -25.07 13.85
CA PHE A 25 7.22 -25.73 12.98
C PHE A 25 7.76 -24.80 11.89
N LEU A 26 6.90 -23.95 11.30
CA LEU A 26 7.32 -22.91 10.35
C LEU A 26 8.28 -21.89 10.99
N ALA A 27 8.07 -21.55 12.27
CA ALA A 27 8.95 -20.67 13.04
C ALA A 27 10.24 -21.36 13.54
N GLY A 28 10.41 -22.66 13.26
CA GLY A 28 11.59 -23.44 13.63
C GLY A 28 11.47 -24.20 14.97
N ASP A 29 10.30 -24.17 15.61
CA ASP A 29 10.05 -24.92 16.84
C ASP A 29 9.51 -26.32 16.51
N SER A 30 10.33 -27.34 16.74
CA SER A 30 9.98 -28.75 16.51
C SER A 30 9.36 -29.44 17.73
N SER A 31 9.08 -28.72 18.82
CA SER A 31 8.53 -29.30 20.05
C SER A 31 7.22 -30.04 19.82
N ALA A 32 6.37 -29.55 18.92
CA ALA A 32 5.11 -30.19 18.55
C ALA A 32 5.28 -31.56 17.85
N LEU A 33 6.45 -31.81 17.24
CA LEU A 33 6.78 -33.05 16.53
C LEU A 33 7.59 -34.02 17.40
N SER A 34 8.08 -33.58 18.57
CA SER A 34 8.95 -34.38 19.46
C SER A 34 8.33 -35.67 19.97
N ASN A 35 6.99 -35.74 20.03
CA ASN A 35 6.25 -36.90 20.51
C ASN A 35 6.10 -38.01 19.46
N TRP A 36 6.66 -37.83 18.25
CA TRP A 36 6.60 -38.81 17.18
C TRP A 36 7.98 -39.42 16.93
N GLU A 37 8.13 -40.72 17.22
CA GLU A 37 9.35 -41.45 16.86
C GLU A 37 9.43 -41.67 15.34
N TYR A 38 10.51 -41.18 14.73
CA TYR A 38 10.74 -41.28 13.27
C TYR A 38 10.91 -42.73 12.78
N THR A 39 11.33 -43.63 13.66
CA THR A 39 11.54 -45.06 13.39
C THR A 39 10.25 -45.85 13.28
N GLU A 40 9.20 -45.43 13.99
CA GLU A 40 7.92 -46.14 14.01
C GLU A 40 6.99 -45.69 12.87
N ASN A 41 7.18 -44.47 12.35
CA ASN A 41 6.27 -43.86 11.37
C ASN A 41 7.04 -43.23 10.18
N PRO A 42 7.48 -44.04 9.21
CA PRO A 42 8.29 -43.56 8.08
C PRO A 42 7.57 -42.48 7.24
N SER A 43 6.24 -42.54 7.13
CA SER A 43 5.44 -41.56 6.39
C SER A 43 5.53 -40.15 7.01
N ILE A 44 5.57 -40.04 8.34
CA ILE A 44 5.69 -38.75 9.05
C ILE A 44 7.07 -38.16 8.80
N ALA A 45 8.12 -39.00 8.85
CA ALA A 45 9.49 -38.56 8.55
C ALA A 45 9.61 -37.99 7.13
N VAL A 46 9.01 -38.66 6.13
CA VAL A 46 8.99 -38.16 4.74
C VAL A 46 8.23 -36.83 4.63
N LEU A 47 7.08 -36.69 5.30
CA LEU A 47 6.30 -35.45 5.27
C LEU A 47 7.06 -34.27 5.89
N ILE A 48 7.71 -34.49 7.05
CA ILE A 48 8.55 -33.49 7.72
C ILE A 48 9.69 -33.07 6.81
N PHE A 49 10.39 -34.02 6.19
CA PHE A 49 11.50 -33.73 5.28
C PHE A 49 11.05 -32.88 4.08
N LEU A 50 9.95 -33.27 3.42
CA LEU A 50 9.39 -32.53 2.29
C LEU A 50 8.93 -31.13 2.69
N PHE A 51 8.27 -31.01 3.85
CA PHE A 51 7.79 -29.73 4.35
C PHE A 51 8.94 -28.80 4.73
N SER A 52 9.98 -29.30 5.38
CA SER A 52 11.21 -28.53 5.66
C SER A 52 11.89 -28.06 4.39
N LEU A 53 11.97 -28.90 3.35
CA LEU A 53 12.51 -28.50 2.05
C LEU A 53 11.68 -27.37 1.44
N LEU A 54 10.35 -27.47 1.49
CA LEU A 54 9.45 -26.42 0.98
C LEU A 54 9.63 -25.09 1.71
N ILE A 55 9.74 -25.09 3.05
CA ILE A 55 9.95 -23.86 3.80
C ILE A 55 11.28 -23.20 3.43
N VAL A 56 12.38 -23.97 3.52
CA VAL A 56 13.74 -23.44 3.35
C VAL A 56 13.98 -23.01 1.91
N VAL A 57 13.59 -23.84 0.93
CA VAL A 57 13.89 -23.59 -0.48
C VAL A 57 12.90 -22.62 -1.11
N TYR A 58 11.60 -22.73 -0.80
CA TYR A 58 10.58 -21.95 -1.48
C TYR A 58 10.13 -20.76 -0.64
N LEU A 59 9.61 -20.99 0.56
CA LEU A 59 8.88 -19.95 1.30
C LEU A 59 9.82 -18.84 1.83
N MET A 60 10.95 -19.21 2.42
CA MET A 60 11.92 -18.22 2.93
C MET A 60 12.57 -17.42 1.80
N ASN A 61 12.95 -18.08 0.71
CA ASN A 61 13.55 -17.40 -0.44
C ASN A 61 12.55 -16.48 -1.15
N LEU A 62 11.29 -16.92 -1.30
CA LEU A 62 10.22 -16.08 -1.83
C LEU A 62 9.95 -14.87 -0.93
N LEU A 63 9.86 -15.08 0.40
CA LEU A 63 9.62 -14.01 1.36
C LEU A 63 10.75 -12.98 1.33
N ILE A 64 12.01 -13.42 1.33
CA ILE A 64 13.18 -12.54 1.23
C ILE A 64 13.17 -11.78 -0.10
N GLY A 65 12.84 -12.44 -1.21
CA GLY A 65 12.78 -11.79 -2.52
C GLY A 65 11.68 -10.72 -2.61
N LEU A 66 10.48 -11.02 -2.12
CA LEU A 66 9.38 -10.06 -2.04
C LEU A 66 9.69 -8.91 -1.09
N LEU A 67 10.28 -9.20 0.07
CA LEU A 67 10.68 -8.19 1.03
C LEU A 67 11.76 -7.26 0.46
N ASN A 68 12.74 -7.82 -0.26
CA ASN A 68 13.78 -7.03 -0.90
C ASN A 68 13.19 -6.09 -1.96
N MET A 69 12.23 -6.55 -2.76
CA MET A 69 11.53 -5.73 -3.75
C MET A 69 10.77 -4.57 -3.10
N ALA A 70 10.03 -4.84 -2.02
CA ALA A 70 9.30 -3.81 -1.30
C ALA A 70 10.25 -2.77 -0.63
N ILE A 71 11.37 -3.24 -0.05
CA ILE A 71 12.38 -2.35 0.52
C ILE A 71 13.02 -1.48 -0.56
N GLU A 72 13.30 -2.02 -1.75
CA GLU A 72 13.90 -1.27 -2.85
C GLU A 72 12.97 -0.15 -3.35
N GLU A 73 11.67 -0.40 -3.43
CA GLU A 73 10.66 0.61 -3.78
C GLU A 73 10.59 1.74 -2.74
N ASP A 74 10.65 1.40 -1.44
CA ASP A 74 10.52 2.36 -0.33
C ASP A 74 11.85 2.98 0.15
N ASN A 75 13.01 2.53 -0.36
CA ASN A 75 14.32 3.10 -0.03
C ASN A 75 14.57 4.44 -0.74
N ASN A 76 13.65 5.37 -0.58
CA ASN A 76 13.74 6.71 -1.13
C ASN A 76 14.15 7.70 -0.03
N ARG A 77 15.35 8.27 -0.19
CA ARG A 77 15.86 9.33 0.68
C ARG A 77 14.91 10.52 0.78
N VAL A 78 14.17 10.83 -0.28
CA VAL A 78 13.19 11.91 -0.30
C VAL A 78 12.02 11.58 0.64
N SER A 79 11.45 10.38 0.54
CA SER A 79 10.38 9.92 1.44
C SER A 79 10.81 9.94 2.91
N TYR A 80 12.04 9.52 3.20
CA TYR A 80 12.61 9.61 4.56
C TYR A 80 12.67 11.06 5.07
N LEU A 81 13.12 12.00 4.25
CA LEU A 81 13.20 13.42 4.64
C LEU A 81 11.82 14.04 4.85
N ILE A 82 10.83 13.65 4.02
CA ILE A 82 9.44 14.09 4.18
C ILE A 82 8.87 13.59 5.50
N GLN A 83 8.98 12.28 5.79
CA GLN A 83 8.50 11.71 7.06
C GLN A 83 9.19 12.37 8.26
N LYS A 84 10.50 12.61 8.15
CA LYS A 84 11.24 13.30 9.20
C LYS A 84 10.73 14.73 9.43
N ALA A 85 10.39 15.46 8.37
CA ALA A 85 9.83 16.80 8.47
C ALA A 85 8.41 16.79 9.06
N GLU A 86 7.59 15.81 8.70
CA GLU A 86 6.25 15.61 9.25
C GLU A 86 6.29 15.36 10.77
N ILE A 87 7.15 14.43 11.21
CA ILE A 87 7.37 14.15 12.63
C ILE A 87 7.88 15.39 13.36
N LEU A 88 8.81 16.14 12.75
CA LEU A 88 9.33 17.37 13.35
C LEU A 88 8.20 18.40 13.54
N ALA A 89 7.37 18.61 12.52
CA ALA A 89 6.24 19.53 12.58
C ALA A 89 5.22 19.11 13.66
N GLU A 90 4.97 17.80 13.80
CA GLU A 90 4.10 17.26 14.86
C GLU A 90 4.67 17.55 16.26
N ILE A 91 5.96 17.32 16.46
CA ILE A 91 6.67 17.64 17.71
C ILE A 91 6.56 19.13 18.02
N GLU A 92 6.83 19.99 17.03
CA GLU A 92 6.79 21.43 17.17
C GLU A 92 5.38 21.95 17.50
N LEU A 93 4.36 21.37 16.89
CA LEU A 93 2.99 21.84 17.06
C LEU A 93 2.38 21.35 18.39
N PHE A 94 2.57 20.07 18.73
CA PHE A 94 1.85 19.41 19.83
C PHE A 94 2.67 19.18 21.10
N TYR A 95 3.99 19.01 20.99
CA TYR A 95 4.81 18.54 22.12
C TYR A 95 5.72 19.63 22.73
N LEU A 96 5.94 20.76 22.03
CA LEU A 96 6.75 21.87 22.55
C LEU A 96 5.93 22.95 23.26
N PHE A 97 6.47 23.44 24.38
CA PHE A 97 5.87 24.56 25.12
C PHE A 97 6.05 25.90 24.39
N PRO A 98 5.16 26.89 24.62
CA PRO A 98 5.22 28.20 23.96
C PRO A 98 6.52 28.98 24.17
N PHE A 99 7.26 28.72 25.25
CA PHE A 99 8.55 29.37 25.49
C PHE A 99 9.69 28.69 24.70
N GLN A 100 9.65 27.36 24.53
CA GLN A 100 10.65 26.61 23.76
C GLN A 100 10.60 26.98 22.27
N ARG A 101 9.40 27.22 21.74
CA ARG A 101 9.20 27.67 20.34
C ARG A 101 9.69 29.09 20.06
N ARG A 102 9.94 29.88 21.11
CA ARG A 102 10.45 31.26 21.00
C ARG A 102 11.96 31.33 21.21
N TRP A 103 12.63 30.18 21.30
CA TRP A 103 14.06 30.14 21.52
C TRP A 103 14.80 30.26 20.19
N GLN A 104 15.35 31.44 19.89
CA GLN A 104 16.02 31.74 18.62
C GLN A 104 17.11 30.73 18.24
N SER A 105 17.79 30.15 19.22
CA SER A 105 18.84 29.15 18.98
C SER A 105 18.30 27.82 18.43
N TRP A 106 17.04 27.49 18.70
CA TRP A 106 16.38 26.27 18.20
C TRP A 106 15.44 26.56 17.03
N PHE A 107 14.81 27.75 17.04
CA PHE A 107 13.88 28.24 16.02
C PHE A 107 14.37 29.58 15.48
N PRO A 108 15.32 29.58 14.53
CA PRO A 108 15.77 30.82 13.91
C PRO A 108 14.64 31.45 13.08
N GLU A 109 14.59 32.78 13.05
CA GLU A 109 13.59 33.52 12.27
C GLU A 109 13.78 33.33 10.75
N VAL A 110 15.02 33.08 10.31
CA VAL A 110 15.36 32.89 8.90
C VAL A 110 16.29 31.68 8.75
N ILE A 111 15.97 30.78 7.81
CA ILE A 111 16.80 29.64 7.44
C ILE A 111 17.39 29.92 6.06
N HIS A 112 18.72 30.02 5.99
CA HIS A 112 19.43 30.16 4.72
C HIS A 112 19.76 28.78 4.16
N TYR A 113 19.31 28.51 2.94
CA TYR A 113 19.69 27.30 2.20
C TYR A 113 20.41 27.71 0.92
N TYR A 114 21.49 27.00 0.60
CA TYR A 114 22.21 27.18 -0.65
C TYR A 114 21.75 26.12 -1.64
N ALA A 115 21.26 26.56 -2.80
CA ALA A 115 20.90 25.69 -3.90
C ALA A 115 21.66 26.11 -5.16
N ASP A 116 22.18 25.10 -5.87
CA ASP A 116 22.85 25.29 -7.16
C ASP A 116 21.80 25.52 -8.25
N VAL A 117 21.84 26.69 -8.88
CA VAL A 117 20.82 27.13 -9.85
C VAL A 117 20.67 26.14 -11.02
N ASP A 118 21.77 25.59 -11.52
CA ASP A 118 21.75 24.70 -12.69
C ASP A 118 21.27 23.28 -12.33
N LYS A 119 21.57 22.81 -11.12
CA LYS A 119 20.99 21.56 -10.60
C LYS A 119 19.50 21.72 -10.34
N THR A 120 19.10 22.81 -9.69
CA THR A 120 17.69 23.08 -9.37
C THR A 120 16.86 23.22 -10.65
N ARG A 121 17.35 23.95 -11.66
CA ARG A 121 16.66 24.10 -12.95
C ARG A 121 16.37 22.73 -13.59
N ARG A 122 17.38 21.88 -13.73
CA ARG A 122 17.25 20.53 -14.31
C ARG A 122 16.25 19.66 -13.55
N GLU A 123 16.26 19.75 -12.22
CA GLU A 123 15.38 18.94 -11.38
C GLU A 123 13.91 19.38 -11.51
N VAL A 124 13.66 20.69 -11.54
CA VAL A 124 12.31 21.26 -11.73
C VAL A 124 11.76 20.89 -13.12
N GLU A 125 12.57 21.00 -14.17
CA GLU A 125 12.18 20.56 -15.52
C GLU A 125 11.85 19.06 -15.57
N ARG A 126 12.61 18.22 -14.85
CA ARG A 126 12.31 16.78 -14.73
C ARG A 126 10.97 16.54 -14.03
N PHE A 127 10.69 17.24 -12.92
CA PHE A 127 9.42 17.10 -12.20
C PHE A 127 8.22 17.53 -13.05
N ILE A 128 8.36 18.61 -13.81
CA ILE A 128 7.34 19.06 -14.76
C ILE A 128 7.10 17.97 -15.82
N LYS A 129 8.16 17.45 -16.44
CA LYS A 129 8.06 16.40 -17.47
C LYS A 129 7.39 15.13 -16.95
N ASN A 130 7.72 14.71 -15.73
CA ASN A 130 7.13 13.52 -15.10
C ASN A 130 5.69 13.77 -14.60
N GLY A 131 5.20 15.01 -14.63
CA GLY A 131 3.92 15.41 -14.06
C GLY A 131 3.85 15.19 -12.55
N GLU A 132 5.00 15.25 -11.86
CA GLU A 132 5.14 15.22 -10.39
C GLU A 132 5.13 16.64 -9.80
N TRP A 133 5.17 17.66 -10.66
CA TRP A 133 5.04 19.05 -10.27
C TRP A 133 3.60 19.35 -9.85
N ASP A 134 3.30 19.12 -8.57
CA ASP A 134 2.03 19.54 -7.99
C ASP A 134 1.88 21.07 -8.14
N THR A 135 0.66 21.53 -8.44
CA THR A 135 0.34 22.95 -8.66
C THR A 135 -0.61 23.50 -7.60
N LYS A 136 -1.07 22.66 -6.65
CA LYS A 136 -2.14 23.02 -5.71
C LYS A 136 -1.64 23.84 -4.51
N GLU A 137 -0.44 23.55 -3.99
CA GLU A 137 0.11 24.25 -2.83
C GLU A 137 1.23 25.23 -3.21
N PHE A 138 1.42 26.28 -2.40
CA PHE A 138 2.50 27.26 -2.52
C PHE A 138 2.65 27.91 -3.91
N THR A 139 1.54 28.15 -4.61
CA THR A 139 1.52 28.63 -6.01
C THR A 139 2.36 29.88 -6.22
N GLU A 140 2.23 30.89 -5.35
CA GLU A 140 3.01 32.15 -5.45
C GLU A 140 4.52 31.93 -5.34
N MET A 141 4.96 31.08 -4.41
CA MET A 141 6.38 30.77 -4.22
C MET A 141 6.95 30.00 -5.40
N ARG A 142 6.17 29.08 -5.96
CA ARG A 142 6.53 28.29 -7.15
C ARG A 142 6.65 29.17 -8.40
N GLU A 143 5.71 30.08 -8.64
CA GLU A 143 5.80 31.03 -9.75
C GLU A 143 7.05 31.92 -9.63
N LYS A 144 7.36 32.38 -8.41
CA LYS A 144 8.58 33.14 -8.14
C LYS A 144 9.83 32.30 -8.44
N LEU A 145 9.86 31.04 -8.01
CA LEU A 145 10.96 30.12 -8.29
C LEU A 145 11.16 29.90 -9.80
N LEU A 146 10.08 29.66 -10.56
CA LEU A 146 10.15 29.46 -12.00
C LEU A 146 10.70 30.70 -12.72
N LYS A 147 10.29 31.91 -12.28
CA LYS A 147 10.84 33.18 -12.78
C LYS A 147 12.34 33.32 -12.50
N GLU A 148 12.78 33.03 -11.27
CA GLU A 148 14.21 33.09 -10.89
C GLU A 148 15.06 32.06 -11.66
N LEU A 149 14.51 30.86 -11.91
CA LEU A 149 15.17 29.81 -12.68
C LEU A 149 15.10 30.03 -14.20
N GLN A 150 14.31 31.02 -14.66
CA GLN A 150 14.04 31.32 -16.07
C GLN A 150 13.39 30.14 -16.83
N ILE A 151 12.53 29.39 -16.14
CA ILE A 151 11.78 28.27 -16.72
C ILE A 151 10.42 28.79 -17.20
N ASN A 152 10.18 28.71 -18.51
CA ASN A 152 8.87 29.00 -19.07
C ASN A 152 7.97 27.77 -18.92
N HIS A 153 7.17 27.74 -17.85
CA HIS A 153 6.16 26.70 -17.65
C HIS A 153 4.76 27.31 -17.72
N ASN A 154 3.94 26.81 -18.65
CA ASN A 154 2.52 27.15 -18.71
C ASN A 154 1.76 26.11 -17.86
N PRO A 155 0.99 26.50 -16.83
CA PRO A 155 0.27 25.54 -15.97
C PRO A 155 -0.76 24.70 -16.73
N ILE A 156 -1.12 25.10 -17.96
CA ILE A 156 -1.95 24.34 -18.89
C ILE A 156 -1.01 23.60 -19.86
N ASP A 157 -0.16 22.71 -19.34
CA ASP A 157 0.68 21.88 -20.20
C ASP A 157 -0.05 20.58 -20.55
N ASN A 158 -0.98 20.70 -21.51
CA ASN A 158 -1.65 19.55 -22.12
C ASN A 158 -0.66 18.53 -22.70
N GLU A 159 0.62 18.89 -22.89
CA GLU A 159 1.66 18.03 -23.44
C GLU A 159 2.09 16.90 -22.49
N VAL A 160 2.09 17.14 -21.17
CA VAL A 160 2.41 16.09 -20.17
C VAL A 160 1.24 15.11 -20.01
N ILE A 161 0.01 15.62 -20.09
CA ILE A 161 -1.21 14.79 -20.10
C ILE A 161 -1.26 13.96 -21.39
N LEU A 162 -0.95 14.55 -22.55
CA LEU A 162 -0.88 13.86 -23.85
C LEU A 162 0.20 12.77 -23.86
N LYS A 163 1.41 13.05 -23.37
CA LYS A 163 2.48 12.03 -23.29
C LYS A 163 2.14 10.89 -22.33
N LYS A 164 1.50 11.19 -21.19
CA LYS A 164 1.00 10.14 -20.28
C LYS A 164 -0.14 9.33 -20.91
N LEU A 165 -0.98 9.93 -21.76
CA LEU A 165 -2.00 9.21 -22.52
C LEU A 165 -1.38 8.32 -23.61
N GLU A 166 -0.37 8.80 -24.33
CA GLU A 166 0.38 8.01 -25.33
C GLU A 166 1.13 6.83 -24.69
N GLU A 167 1.80 7.03 -23.55
CA GLU A 167 2.47 5.94 -22.81
C GLU A 167 1.50 4.92 -22.20
N LEU A 168 0.26 5.32 -21.91
CA LEU A 168 -0.81 4.44 -21.46
C LEU A 168 -1.41 3.61 -22.60
N ASP A 169 -1.45 4.15 -23.82
CA ASP A 169 -1.89 3.43 -25.02
C ASP A 169 -0.88 2.37 -25.44
N ASP A 170 0.42 2.67 -25.41
CA ASP A 170 1.48 1.73 -25.83
C ASP A 170 1.66 0.54 -24.87
N LYS A 171 1.42 0.70 -23.56
CA LYS A 171 1.58 -0.38 -22.56
C LYS A 171 0.37 -1.31 -22.42
N LYS A 172 -0.78 -0.98 -23.03
CA LYS A 172 -2.04 -1.71 -22.82
C LYS A 172 -2.41 -2.70 -23.92
N LEU A 173 -1.78 -2.65 -25.09
CA LEU A 173 -2.34 -3.33 -26.27
C LEU A 173 -2.10 -4.84 -26.31
N ASP A 174 -1.13 -5.39 -25.58
CA ASP A 174 -0.77 -6.81 -25.77
C ASP A 174 -1.33 -7.79 -24.73
N ASN A 175 -1.82 -7.38 -23.53
CA ASN A 175 -2.03 -8.37 -22.45
C ASN A 175 -3.14 -8.13 -21.39
N LEU A 176 -4.31 -7.54 -21.69
CA LEU A 176 -5.42 -7.57 -20.72
C LEU A 176 -6.80 -7.82 -21.36
N PRO A 177 -7.65 -8.72 -20.81
CA PRO A 177 -9.03 -8.95 -21.26
C PRO A 177 -9.94 -7.78 -20.80
N LEU A 178 -9.59 -6.56 -21.16
CA LEU A 178 -10.25 -5.32 -20.77
C LEU A 178 -11.71 -5.30 -21.26
N GLU A 179 -11.96 -5.87 -22.44
CA GLU A 179 -13.30 -5.94 -23.04
C GLU A 179 -14.28 -6.80 -22.21
N LYS A 180 -13.79 -7.85 -21.53
CA LYS A 180 -14.61 -8.65 -20.61
C LYS A 180 -14.92 -7.90 -19.31
N LEU A 181 -13.97 -7.10 -18.82
CA LEU A 181 -14.14 -6.31 -17.60
C LEU A 181 -15.09 -5.12 -17.86
N GLU A 182 -14.95 -4.42 -18.98
CA GLU A 182 -15.87 -3.33 -19.38
C GLU A 182 -17.30 -3.84 -19.56
N LYS A 183 -17.50 -4.95 -20.28
CA LYS A 183 -18.84 -5.57 -20.40
C LYS A 183 -19.43 -5.92 -19.03
N SER A 184 -18.62 -6.45 -18.11
CA SER A 184 -19.05 -6.74 -16.74
C SER A 184 -19.44 -5.48 -15.94
N TYR A 185 -18.70 -4.37 -16.12
CA TYR A 185 -18.97 -3.10 -15.45
C TYR A 185 -20.26 -2.45 -15.96
N TYR A 186 -20.44 -2.38 -17.28
CA TYR A 186 -21.66 -1.82 -17.87
C TYR A 186 -22.91 -2.64 -17.52
N GLU A 187 -22.79 -3.97 -17.47
CA GLU A 187 -23.90 -4.84 -17.07
C GLU A 187 -24.27 -4.67 -15.57
N LYS A 188 -23.28 -4.41 -14.71
CA LYS A 188 -23.53 -4.08 -13.29
C LYS A 188 -24.18 -2.70 -13.11
N LEU A 189 -23.77 -1.70 -13.90
CA LEU A 189 -24.35 -0.36 -13.85
C LEU A 189 -25.83 -0.36 -14.26
N ASP A 190 -26.19 -1.09 -15.33
CA ASP A 190 -27.58 -1.18 -15.79
C ASP A 190 -28.49 -1.90 -14.76
N LYS A 191 -27.96 -2.91 -14.05
CA LYS A 191 -28.68 -3.59 -12.96
C LYS A 191 -28.91 -2.65 -11.76
N LEU A 192 -27.92 -1.85 -11.40
CA LEU A 192 -28.02 -0.87 -10.31
C LEU A 192 -29.04 0.22 -10.63
N GLU A 193 -29.01 0.78 -11.84
CA GLU A 193 -29.96 1.83 -12.25
C GLU A 193 -31.41 1.33 -12.28
N LYS A 194 -31.62 0.08 -12.73
CA LYS A 194 -32.94 -0.57 -12.68
C LYS A 194 -33.42 -0.79 -11.25
N SER A 195 -32.54 -1.21 -10.34
CA SER A 195 -32.89 -1.41 -8.93
C SER A 195 -33.27 -0.11 -8.22
N GLU A 196 -32.58 0.99 -8.53
CA GLU A 196 -32.84 2.30 -7.93
C GLU A 196 -34.17 2.88 -8.44
N LYS A 197 -34.44 2.76 -9.76
CA LYS A 197 -35.72 3.18 -10.35
C LYS A 197 -36.89 2.40 -9.74
N LEU A 198 -36.74 1.08 -9.55
CA LEU A 198 -37.77 0.24 -8.94
C LEU A 198 -38.07 0.65 -7.48
N GLY A 199 -37.03 0.89 -6.68
CA GLY A 199 -37.19 1.31 -5.28
C GLY A 199 -37.81 2.71 -5.12
N LYS A 200 -37.55 3.63 -6.06
CA LYS A 200 -38.23 4.94 -6.09
C LYS A 200 -39.72 4.80 -6.43
N LEU A 201 -40.07 3.92 -7.36
CA LEU A 201 -41.45 3.66 -7.78
C LEU A 201 -42.29 3.05 -6.65
N GLU A 202 -41.72 2.08 -5.93
CA GLU A 202 -42.38 1.42 -4.80
C GLU A 202 -42.62 2.40 -3.62
N LYS A 203 -41.66 3.29 -3.35
CA LYS A 203 -41.85 4.39 -2.39
C LYS A 203 -42.97 5.34 -2.81
N LEU A 204 -43.07 5.66 -4.10
CA LEU A 204 -44.10 6.56 -4.62
C LEU A 204 -45.49 5.92 -4.52
N GLU A 205 -45.61 4.63 -4.82
CA GLU A 205 -46.86 3.87 -4.70
C GLU A 205 -47.33 3.78 -3.24
N LYS A 206 -46.40 3.61 -2.29
CA LYS A 206 -46.71 3.61 -0.86
C LYS A 206 -47.27 4.96 -0.39
N LEU A 207 -46.65 6.06 -0.81
CA LEU A 207 -47.14 7.42 -0.51
C LEU A 207 -48.52 7.67 -1.13
N LEU A 208 -48.77 7.18 -2.34
CA LEU A 208 -50.06 7.31 -3.02
C LEU A 208 -51.17 6.55 -2.27
N LYS A 209 -50.88 5.35 -1.76
CA LYS A 209 -51.81 4.58 -0.92
C LYS A 209 -52.12 5.27 0.41
N GLU A 210 -51.13 5.90 1.04
CA GLU A 210 -51.32 6.67 2.28
C GLU A 210 -52.15 7.94 2.06
N MET A 211 -52.04 8.59 0.89
CA MET A 211 -52.90 9.74 0.56
C MET A 211 -54.35 9.34 0.25
N CYS A 212 -54.58 8.19 -0.40
CA CYS A 212 -55.94 7.72 -0.71
C CYS A 212 -56.70 7.14 0.50
N ALA A 213 -56.01 6.86 1.62
CA ALA A 213 -56.60 6.35 2.85
C ALA A 213 -57.02 7.45 3.85
N LYS A 214 -56.94 8.72 3.44
CA LYS A 214 -57.30 9.92 4.21
C LYS A 214 -58.49 10.63 3.56
#